data_AF-A0A0D3JN19-F1
#
_entry.id   AF-A0A0D3JN19-F1
#
_cell.length_a   1.000
_cell.length_b   1.000
_cell.length_c   1.000
_cell.angle_alpha   90.00
_cell.angle_beta   90.00
_cell.angle_gamma   90.00
#
_symmetry.space_group_name_H-M   'P 1'
#
loop_
_entity.id
_entity.type
_entity.pdbx_description
1 polymer ?
#
loop_
_entity_poly.entity_id
_entity_poly.type
_entity_poly.pdbx_seq_one_letter_code
_entity_poly.pdbx_strand_id
1 'polypeptide(L)'
;MVPPPPARTDDDDDPPTDWLGDLPPELHLRILEGVDDFSDCAAFSLASPRLGLALRSGLARFKDPLFAVAMRLLLIERLIAGSFVGSSIIRPTLCEASLRAYAADRRATADHFPWLARVSPALCLSAVEGADEQRAETWALRRGEERGADLRVRILRSGLVQHFEGERDAERMVRTEFADGVVHYYEGEKGAERGVRTEFPCGKVQYYEGERGAERMVRAEFADGEVQHFEGEQDAERVVRREFADGTVQYFEGEQGAERVVRREFADGTVQHFEGERGAERAVRAVRADGAVQHFEGEQGAERTVRAEFPDGIVQYYEGERGAERVVRMEFPAATCSTTRESEMGSGWCASTPPRV
;
A
#
# COMPACT_ATOMS: atom_id res chain seq x y z
N MET A 1 9.93 -50.75 -65.88
CA MET A 1 8.87 -49.89 -65.31
C MET A 1 9.57 -48.95 -64.35
N VAL A 2 9.76 -47.70 -64.75
CA VAL A 2 10.51 -46.67 -63.98
C VAL A 2 9.55 -46.10 -62.94
N PRO A 3 9.96 -45.95 -61.66
CA PRO A 3 9.09 -45.35 -60.65
C PRO A 3 8.86 -43.85 -60.96
N PRO A 4 7.67 -43.32 -60.63
CA PRO A 4 7.34 -41.92 -60.90
C PRO A 4 8.21 -40.98 -60.05
N PRO A 5 8.46 -39.75 -60.53
CA PRO A 5 9.24 -38.77 -59.76
C PRO A 5 8.47 -38.34 -58.51
N PRO A 6 9.15 -37.97 -57.42
CA PRO A 6 8.51 -37.48 -56.21
C PRO A 6 7.77 -36.16 -56.50
N ALA A 7 6.55 -36.05 -55.96
CA ALA A 7 5.75 -34.83 -55.99
C ALA A 7 6.54 -33.69 -55.33
N ARG A 8 6.63 -32.55 -56.02
CA ARG A 8 7.10 -31.30 -55.42
C ARG A 8 6.11 -30.93 -54.31
N THR A 9 6.59 -30.79 -53.08
CA THR A 9 5.88 -30.03 -52.06
C THR A 9 6.06 -28.57 -52.42
N ASP A 10 4.99 -27.93 -52.88
CA ASP A 10 4.92 -26.47 -52.95
C ASP A 10 4.79 -25.97 -51.51
N ASP A 11 5.91 -25.94 -50.77
CA ASP A 11 6.03 -25.27 -49.49
C ASP A 11 6.31 -23.78 -49.75
N ASP A 12 5.32 -23.07 -50.30
CA ASP A 12 5.24 -21.60 -50.31
C ASP A 12 4.17 -21.18 -49.27
N ASP A 13 4.39 -21.51 -48.00
CA ASP A 13 3.62 -20.93 -46.89
C ASP A 13 4.29 -19.62 -46.48
N ASP A 14 4.03 -18.55 -47.24
CA ASP A 14 4.20 -17.19 -46.73
C ASP A 14 3.40 -17.07 -45.41
N PRO A 15 3.95 -16.45 -44.35
CA PRO A 15 3.24 -16.32 -43.09
C PRO A 15 1.89 -15.62 -43.33
N PRO A 16 0.79 -16.11 -42.71
CA PRO A 16 -0.54 -15.55 -42.95
C PRO A 16 -0.50 -14.05 -42.70
N THR A 17 -0.81 -13.28 -43.74
CA THR A 17 -0.82 -11.82 -43.70
C THR A 17 -1.69 -11.37 -42.52
N ASP A 18 -1.21 -10.43 -41.70
CA ASP A 18 -2.01 -9.85 -40.63
C ASP A 18 -2.94 -8.78 -41.22
N TRP A 19 -3.99 -9.24 -41.90
CA TRP A 19 -5.03 -8.38 -42.49
C TRP A 19 -5.65 -7.42 -41.47
N LEU A 20 -5.61 -7.76 -40.18
CA LEU A 20 -6.12 -6.89 -39.13
C LEU A 20 -5.13 -5.78 -38.78
N GLY A 21 -3.83 -6.09 -38.70
CA GLY A 21 -2.78 -5.11 -38.45
C GLY A 21 -2.65 -4.03 -39.52
N ASP A 22 -3.01 -4.37 -40.76
CA ASP A 22 -2.90 -3.47 -41.93
C ASP A 22 -4.14 -2.58 -42.16
N LEU A 23 -5.23 -2.79 -41.42
CA LEU A 23 -6.44 -1.98 -41.56
C LEU A 23 -6.30 -0.60 -40.88
N PRO A 24 -6.86 0.46 -41.48
CA PRO A 24 -6.94 1.76 -40.84
C PRO A 24 -7.88 1.76 -39.62
N PRO A 25 -7.60 2.57 -38.58
CA PRO A 25 -8.36 2.61 -37.33
C PRO A 25 -9.88 2.79 -37.48
N GLU A 26 -10.32 3.53 -38.50
CA GLU A 26 -11.74 3.81 -38.77
C GLU A 26 -12.49 2.55 -39.24
N LEU A 27 -11.81 1.64 -39.93
CA LEU A 27 -12.38 0.36 -40.32
C LEU A 27 -12.40 -0.63 -39.15
N HIS A 28 -11.41 -0.57 -38.26
CA HIS A 28 -11.46 -1.34 -37.01
C HIS A 28 -12.69 -0.97 -36.17
N LEU A 29 -13.03 0.32 -36.13
CA LEU A 29 -14.23 0.82 -35.45
C LEU A 29 -15.53 0.29 -36.04
N ARG A 30 -15.67 0.34 -37.37
CA ARG A 30 -16.88 -0.16 -38.04
C ARG A 30 -17.04 -1.67 -37.90
N ILE A 31 -15.93 -2.41 -37.94
CA ILE A 31 -15.94 -3.86 -37.68
C ILE A 31 -16.39 -4.10 -36.25
N LEU A 32 -15.79 -3.42 -35.28
CA LEU A 32 -16.23 -3.49 -33.88
C LEU A 32 -17.72 -3.22 -33.80
N GLU A 33 -18.23 -2.08 -34.27
CA GLU A 33 -19.65 -1.69 -34.26
C GLU A 33 -20.61 -2.76 -34.80
N GLY A 34 -20.19 -3.54 -35.80
CA GLY A 34 -20.97 -4.65 -36.38
C GLY A 34 -20.80 -6.01 -35.69
N VAL A 35 -19.85 -6.15 -34.76
CA VAL A 35 -19.71 -7.37 -33.96
C VAL A 35 -20.68 -7.30 -32.78
N ASP A 36 -21.65 -8.21 -32.78
CA ASP A 36 -22.66 -8.33 -31.73
C ASP A 36 -22.25 -9.27 -30.59
N ASP A 37 -21.28 -10.16 -30.83
CA ASP A 37 -20.77 -11.07 -29.81
C ASP A 37 -19.65 -10.43 -28.96
N PHE A 38 -19.82 -10.49 -27.65
CA PHE A 38 -18.88 -9.93 -26.68
C PHE A 38 -17.50 -10.61 -26.70
N SER A 39 -17.47 -11.92 -26.97
CA SER A 39 -16.25 -12.72 -27.05
C SER A 39 -15.42 -12.34 -28.27
N ASP A 40 -16.09 -12.12 -29.39
CA ASP A 40 -15.47 -11.66 -30.65
C ASP A 40 -14.97 -10.21 -30.52
N CYS A 41 -15.71 -9.36 -29.81
CA CYS A 41 -15.23 -8.03 -29.46
C CYS A 41 -13.95 -8.11 -28.61
N ALA A 42 -13.93 -8.94 -27.56
CA ALA A 42 -12.74 -9.18 -26.74
C ALA A 42 -11.56 -9.71 -27.56
N ALA A 43 -11.82 -10.56 -28.57
CA ALA A 43 -10.83 -11.03 -29.54
C ALA A 43 -10.15 -9.89 -30.24
N PHE A 44 -10.99 -9.05 -30.81
CA PHE A 44 -10.58 -7.96 -31.64
C PHE A 44 -9.69 -6.97 -30.87
N SER A 45 -10.04 -6.66 -29.62
CA SER A 45 -9.27 -5.68 -28.83
C SER A 45 -7.95 -6.18 -28.30
N LEU A 46 -7.76 -7.49 -28.24
CA LEU A 46 -6.45 -8.10 -27.98
C LEU A 46 -5.62 -8.24 -29.26
N ALA A 47 -6.27 -8.47 -30.40
CA ALA A 47 -5.61 -8.50 -31.70
C ALA A 47 -5.14 -7.11 -32.17
N SER A 48 -5.78 -6.03 -31.69
CA SER A 48 -5.40 -4.64 -32.01
C SER A 48 -5.05 -3.81 -30.75
N PRO A 49 -3.91 -4.06 -30.08
CA PRO A 49 -3.56 -3.43 -28.79
C PRO A 49 -3.42 -1.90 -28.86
N ARG A 50 -3.00 -1.37 -30.02
CA ARG A 50 -2.79 0.08 -30.24
C ARG A 50 -4.08 0.90 -30.15
N LEU A 51 -5.23 0.24 -30.29
CA LEU A 51 -6.55 0.85 -30.46
C LEU A 51 -7.59 0.29 -29.48
N GLY A 52 -7.41 -0.96 -29.01
CA GLY A 52 -8.43 -1.73 -28.29
C GLY A 52 -8.90 -1.19 -26.94
N LEU A 53 -8.09 -0.42 -26.20
CA LEU A 53 -8.51 0.17 -24.92
C LEU A 53 -9.03 1.61 -25.08
N ALA A 54 -8.39 2.42 -25.93
CA ALA A 54 -8.74 3.83 -26.14
C ALA A 54 -10.01 4.04 -26.97
N LEU A 55 -10.33 3.14 -27.89
CA LEU A 55 -11.56 3.23 -28.71
C LEU A 55 -12.81 2.69 -27.99
N ARG A 56 -12.63 1.86 -26.97
CA ARG A 56 -13.74 1.27 -26.21
C ARG A 56 -14.38 2.23 -25.21
N SER A 57 -13.68 3.26 -24.75
CA SER A 57 -14.28 4.28 -23.89
C SER A 57 -15.35 5.13 -24.61
N GLY A 58 -15.40 5.09 -25.95
CA GLY A 58 -16.38 5.81 -26.78
C GLY A 58 -17.57 4.98 -27.25
N LEU A 59 -17.54 3.65 -27.13
CA LEU A 59 -18.64 2.77 -27.56
C LEU A 59 -19.66 2.62 -26.42
N ALA A 60 -20.75 3.40 -26.48
CA ALA A 60 -21.81 3.44 -25.47
C ALA A 60 -22.41 2.07 -25.07
N ARG A 61 -22.26 1.05 -25.94
CA ARG A 61 -22.79 -0.31 -25.75
C ARG A 61 -21.96 -1.20 -24.84
N PHE A 62 -20.67 -0.93 -24.62
CA PHE A 62 -19.80 -1.77 -23.78
C PHE A 62 -19.36 -1.02 -22.53
N LYS A 63 -20.20 -1.10 -21.49
CA LYS A 63 -19.91 -0.55 -20.17
C LYS A 63 -19.04 -1.52 -19.36
N ASP A 64 -17.76 -1.59 -19.70
CA ASP A 64 -16.61 -2.06 -18.91
C ASP A 64 -15.64 -2.93 -19.75
N PRO A 65 -14.78 -2.28 -20.55
CA PRO A 65 -13.84 -2.97 -21.42
C PRO A 65 -12.72 -3.70 -20.67
N LEU A 66 -12.49 -3.38 -19.39
CA LEU A 66 -11.39 -3.97 -18.60
C LEU A 66 -11.76 -5.37 -18.09
N PHE A 67 -13.00 -5.59 -17.66
CA PHE A 67 -13.47 -6.93 -17.30
C PHE A 67 -13.43 -7.88 -18.50
N ALA A 68 -13.84 -7.41 -19.68
CA ALA A 68 -13.78 -8.16 -20.93
C ALA A 68 -12.35 -8.59 -21.31
N VAL A 69 -11.38 -7.70 -21.12
CA VAL A 69 -9.96 -7.94 -21.43
C VAL A 69 -9.33 -8.87 -20.40
N ALA A 70 -9.59 -8.65 -19.10
CA ALA A 70 -9.11 -9.53 -18.03
C ALA A 70 -9.61 -10.97 -18.21
N MET A 71 -10.89 -11.13 -18.57
CA MET A 71 -11.49 -12.42 -18.87
C MET A 71 -10.84 -13.13 -20.06
N ARG A 72 -10.35 -12.39 -21.05
CA ARG A 72 -9.72 -12.99 -22.23
C ARG A 72 -8.21 -13.19 -22.09
N LEU A 73 -7.51 -12.39 -21.29
CA LEU A 73 -6.13 -12.65 -20.90
C LEU A 73 -6.03 -13.96 -20.08
N LEU A 74 -6.98 -14.20 -19.17
CA LEU A 74 -7.14 -15.48 -18.45
C LEU A 74 -7.33 -16.69 -19.40
N LEU A 75 -7.92 -16.49 -20.57
CA LEU A 75 -8.07 -17.52 -21.60
C LEU A 75 -6.78 -17.71 -22.41
N ILE A 76 -6.00 -16.64 -22.66
CA ILE A 76 -4.73 -16.67 -23.41
C ILE A 76 -3.61 -17.33 -22.60
N GLU A 77 -3.47 -17.01 -21.31
CA GLU A 77 -2.49 -17.66 -20.42
C GLU A 77 -2.65 -19.19 -20.40
N ARG A 78 -3.89 -19.66 -20.58
CA ARG A 78 -4.22 -21.10 -20.61
C ARG A 78 -4.03 -21.74 -21.99
N LEU A 79 -3.99 -20.95 -23.05
CA LEU A 79 -3.65 -21.41 -24.40
C LEU A 79 -2.14 -21.64 -24.54
N ILE A 80 -1.33 -20.77 -23.91
CA ILE A 80 0.14 -20.94 -23.83
C ILE A 80 0.50 -22.13 -22.94
N ALA A 81 -0.21 -22.33 -21.83
CA ALA A 81 -0.05 -23.53 -20.98
C ALA A 81 -0.48 -24.85 -21.65
N GLY A 82 -1.21 -24.78 -22.78
CA GLY A 82 -1.66 -25.94 -23.55
C GLY A 82 -0.72 -26.41 -24.67
N SER A 83 0.38 -25.70 -24.94
CA SER A 83 1.31 -26.01 -26.04
C SER A 83 2.46 -26.97 -25.67
N PHE A 84 2.47 -27.52 -24.44
CA PHE A 84 3.31 -28.65 -24.07
C PHE A 84 2.44 -29.92 -23.93
N VAL A 85 2.61 -30.83 -24.87
CA VAL A 85 1.98 -32.17 -24.87
C VAL A 85 2.36 -32.89 -23.57
N GLY A 86 1.38 -33.10 -22.69
CA GLY A 86 1.54 -34.01 -21.54
C GLY A 86 0.87 -33.61 -20.22
N SER A 87 0.26 -32.42 -20.09
CA SER A 87 -0.44 -32.05 -18.84
C SER A 87 -1.94 -31.89 -19.08
N SER A 88 -2.73 -32.61 -18.27
CA SER A 88 -4.19 -32.63 -18.27
C SER A 88 -4.76 -31.20 -18.34
N ILE A 89 -5.38 -30.88 -19.47
CA ILE A 89 -5.97 -29.58 -19.78
C ILE A 89 -7.13 -29.32 -18.81
N ILE A 90 -6.87 -28.60 -17.73
CA ILE A 90 -7.92 -28.01 -16.91
C ILE A 90 -8.53 -26.88 -17.74
N ARG A 91 -9.68 -27.15 -18.36
CA ARG A 91 -10.57 -26.15 -18.99
C ARG A 91 -10.58 -24.86 -18.16
N PRO A 92 -10.45 -23.67 -18.74
CA PRO A 92 -10.77 -22.43 -18.06
C PRO A 92 -12.25 -22.27 -17.83
N THR A 93 -12.79 -23.08 -16.92
CA THR A 93 -13.95 -22.65 -16.17
C THR A 93 -13.52 -21.40 -15.39
N LEU A 94 -14.28 -20.33 -15.60
CA LEU A 94 -14.25 -19.12 -14.80
C LEU A 94 -14.15 -19.54 -13.33
N CYS A 95 -13.03 -19.21 -12.68
CA CYS A 95 -12.79 -19.69 -11.32
C CYS A 95 -13.47 -18.77 -10.31
N GLU A 96 -13.73 -19.31 -9.12
CA GLU A 96 -14.36 -18.56 -8.04
C GLU A 96 -13.59 -17.27 -7.69
N ALA A 97 -12.25 -17.31 -7.75
CA ALA A 97 -11.42 -16.14 -7.50
C ALA A 97 -11.67 -15.00 -8.49
N SER A 98 -11.83 -15.31 -9.79
CA SER A 98 -12.15 -14.30 -10.81
C SER A 98 -13.54 -13.70 -10.60
N LEU A 99 -14.52 -14.52 -10.18
CA LEU A 99 -15.87 -14.04 -9.86
C LEU A 99 -15.88 -13.14 -8.63
N ARG A 100 -15.11 -13.50 -7.59
CA ARG A 100 -14.95 -12.69 -6.38
C ARG A 100 -14.30 -11.34 -6.70
N ALA A 101 -13.23 -11.34 -7.51
CA ALA A 101 -12.58 -10.10 -7.96
C ALA A 101 -13.53 -9.19 -8.74
N TYR A 102 -14.33 -9.75 -9.66
CA TYR A 102 -15.34 -8.99 -10.38
C TYR A 102 -16.45 -8.46 -9.48
N ALA A 103 -17.02 -9.29 -8.60
CA ALA A 103 -18.06 -8.85 -7.66
C ALA A 103 -17.57 -7.74 -6.74
N ALA A 104 -16.27 -7.72 -6.41
CA ALA A 104 -15.65 -6.67 -5.62
C ALA A 104 -15.44 -5.34 -6.40
N ASP A 105 -15.53 -5.34 -7.73
CA ASP A 105 -15.39 -4.11 -8.52
C ASP A 105 -16.69 -3.28 -8.47
N ARG A 106 -16.55 -2.00 -8.13
CA ARG A 106 -17.64 -1.01 -8.11
C ARG A 106 -18.36 -0.86 -9.44
N ARG A 107 -17.69 -1.15 -10.56
CA ARG A 107 -18.23 -1.09 -11.93
C ARG A 107 -19.05 -2.32 -12.29
N ALA A 108 -18.97 -3.41 -11.53
CA ALA A 108 -19.71 -4.62 -11.84
C ALA A 108 -21.23 -4.38 -11.78
N THR A 109 -21.93 -4.74 -12.85
CA THR A 109 -23.38 -4.57 -13.02
C THR A 109 -24.11 -5.90 -13.23
N ALA A 110 -25.40 -5.93 -12.88
CA ALA A 110 -26.25 -7.11 -13.04
C ALA A 110 -26.53 -7.46 -14.52
N ASP A 111 -26.38 -6.49 -15.43
CA ASP A 111 -26.58 -6.66 -16.88
C ASP A 111 -25.66 -7.73 -17.48
N HIS A 112 -24.53 -8.02 -16.84
CA HIS A 112 -23.58 -9.05 -17.29
C HIS A 112 -23.95 -10.48 -16.83
N PHE A 113 -24.98 -10.65 -15.99
CA PHE A 113 -25.37 -11.96 -15.47
C PHE A 113 -25.76 -12.98 -16.56
N PRO A 114 -26.62 -12.65 -17.55
CA PRO A 114 -27.01 -13.61 -18.58
C PRO A 114 -25.81 -14.15 -19.37
N TRP A 115 -24.76 -13.36 -19.52
CA TRP A 115 -23.51 -13.77 -20.16
C TRP A 115 -22.67 -14.65 -19.22
N LEU A 116 -22.47 -14.26 -17.96
CA LEU A 116 -21.70 -15.04 -16.97
C LEU A 116 -22.29 -16.45 -16.76
N ALA A 117 -23.62 -16.56 -16.72
CA ALA A 117 -24.31 -17.84 -16.62
C ALA A 117 -24.04 -18.77 -17.83
N ARG A 118 -23.81 -18.21 -19.02
CA ARG A 118 -23.47 -18.99 -20.23
C ARG A 118 -22.02 -19.47 -20.22
N VAL A 119 -21.08 -18.65 -19.78
CA VAL A 119 -19.64 -18.94 -19.85
C VAL A 119 -19.19 -19.90 -18.76
N SER A 120 -19.88 -19.92 -17.62
CA SER A 120 -19.59 -20.85 -16.54
C SER A 120 -20.90 -21.34 -15.89
N PRO A 121 -21.56 -22.36 -16.48
CA PRO A 121 -22.76 -22.95 -15.89
C PRO A 121 -22.49 -23.61 -14.52
N ALA A 122 -21.25 -24.04 -14.27
CA ALA A 122 -20.83 -24.64 -13.01
C ALA A 122 -20.63 -23.61 -11.88
N LEU A 123 -20.28 -22.37 -12.22
CA LEU A 123 -20.04 -21.26 -11.29
C LEU A 123 -20.49 -19.95 -11.94
N CYS A 124 -21.63 -19.41 -11.51
CA CYS A 124 -22.14 -18.11 -11.97
C CYS A 124 -22.57 -17.21 -10.79
N LEU A 125 -22.95 -15.96 -11.05
CA LEU A 125 -23.36 -14.98 -10.02
C LEU A 125 -24.87 -14.76 -10.05
N SER A 126 -25.67 -15.09 -9.03
CA SER A 126 -27.08 -14.65 -9.03
C SER A 126 -27.18 -13.13 -8.88
N ALA A 127 -28.20 -12.49 -9.48
CA ALA A 127 -28.50 -11.08 -9.26
C ALA A 127 -30.01 -10.87 -9.01
N VAL A 128 -30.32 -10.02 -8.02
CA VAL A 128 -31.64 -9.51 -7.60
C VAL A 128 -32.58 -10.55 -6.98
N GLU A 129 -32.74 -10.45 -5.65
CA GLU A 129 -33.86 -11.03 -4.91
C GLU A 129 -34.57 -9.86 -4.18
N GLY A 130 -35.85 -9.59 -4.49
CA GLY A 130 -36.65 -8.61 -3.76
C GLY A 130 -37.75 -7.93 -4.58
N ALA A 131 -38.97 -7.88 -4.02
CA ALA A 131 -40.10 -7.10 -4.55
C ALA A 131 -40.15 -5.71 -3.89
N ASP A 132 -40.31 -4.66 -4.71
CA ASP A 132 -40.52 -3.25 -4.30
C ASP A 132 -39.56 -2.68 -3.23
N GLU A 133 -40.06 -1.86 -2.30
CA GLU A 133 -39.37 -0.78 -1.54
C GLU A 133 -38.12 -1.18 -0.72
N GLN A 134 -37.76 -2.47 -0.71
CA GLN A 134 -36.58 -3.06 -0.07
C GLN A 134 -35.61 -3.71 -1.07
N ARG A 135 -35.63 -3.34 -2.36
CA ARG A 135 -34.76 -3.90 -3.39
C ARG A 135 -33.28 -3.86 -2.97
N ALA A 136 -32.73 -5.04 -2.74
CA ALA A 136 -31.31 -5.29 -2.61
C ALA A 136 -30.83 -6.11 -3.83
N GLU A 137 -29.73 -5.68 -4.42
CA GLU A 137 -29.00 -6.47 -5.40
C GLU A 137 -28.05 -7.40 -4.65
N THR A 138 -28.47 -8.64 -4.46
CA THR A 138 -27.61 -9.67 -3.87
C THR A 138 -26.89 -10.45 -4.96
N TRP A 139 -25.57 -10.51 -4.82
CA TRP A 139 -24.63 -11.22 -5.67
C TRP A 139 -24.09 -12.40 -4.89
N ALA A 140 -24.40 -13.61 -5.35
CA ALA A 140 -23.95 -14.84 -4.71
C ALA A 140 -23.41 -15.81 -5.78
N LEU A 141 -22.44 -16.63 -5.40
CA LEU A 141 -22.02 -17.74 -6.24
C LEU A 141 -23.17 -18.72 -6.40
N ARG A 142 -23.33 -19.31 -7.58
CA ARG A 142 -24.23 -20.46 -7.80
C ARG A 142 -23.45 -21.66 -8.28
N ARG A 143 -23.85 -22.83 -7.81
CA ARG A 143 -23.41 -24.13 -8.34
C ARG A 143 -24.63 -24.88 -8.84
N GLY A 144 -24.93 -24.76 -10.13
CA GLY A 144 -26.19 -25.25 -10.70
C GLY A 144 -27.39 -24.46 -10.18
N GLU A 145 -28.41 -25.15 -9.67
CA GLU A 145 -29.63 -24.52 -9.13
C GLU A 145 -29.43 -23.97 -7.71
N GLU A 146 -28.44 -24.47 -6.97
CA GLU A 146 -28.18 -24.07 -5.59
C GLU A 146 -27.54 -22.68 -5.48
N ARG A 147 -28.06 -21.86 -4.56
CA ARG A 147 -27.40 -20.64 -4.12
C ARG A 147 -26.22 -20.99 -3.21
N GLY A 148 -25.06 -20.46 -3.54
CA GLY A 148 -23.80 -20.57 -2.80
C GLY A 148 -23.50 -19.29 -2.01
N ALA A 149 -22.21 -19.07 -1.73
CA ALA A 149 -21.75 -17.98 -0.88
C ALA A 149 -22.13 -16.59 -1.42
N ASP A 150 -22.66 -15.75 -0.53
CA ASP A 150 -22.85 -14.33 -0.83
C ASP A 150 -21.49 -13.65 -1.02
N LEU A 151 -21.42 -12.77 -2.02
CA LEU A 151 -20.21 -12.02 -2.38
C LEU A 151 -20.41 -10.53 -2.17
N ARG A 152 -21.57 -10.02 -2.58
CA ARG A 152 -21.89 -8.60 -2.51
C ARG A 152 -23.38 -8.38 -2.34
N VAL A 153 -23.78 -7.49 -1.45
CA VAL A 153 -25.17 -7.04 -1.32
C VAL A 153 -25.18 -5.53 -1.47
N ARG A 154 -25.92 -5.01 -2.46
CA ARG A 154 -26.13 -3.57 -2.63
C ARG A 154 -27.57 -3.21 -2.30
N ILE A 155 -27.78 -2.38 -1.28
CA ILE A 155 -29.09 -1.87 -0.91
C ILE A 155 -29.37 -0.63 -1.75
N LEU A 156 -30.29 -0.75 -2.72
CA LEU A 156 -30.49 0.30 -3.73
C LEU A 156 -30.94 1.65 -3.14
N ARG A 157 -31.72 1.63 -2.07
CA ARG A 157 -32.25 2.85 -1.44
C ARG A 157 -31.20 3.64 -0.67
N SER A 158 -30.34 2.95 0.08
CA SER A 158 -29.32 3.60 0.91
C SER A 158 -27.99 3.78 0.18
N GLY A 159 -27.81 3.13 -0.97
CA GLY A 159 -26.52 3.04 -1.66
C GLY A 159 -25.47 2.23 -0.90
N LEU A 160 -25.84 1.57 0.20
CA LEU A 160 -24.95 0.74 1.01
C LEU A 160 -24.56 -0.51 0.22
N VAL A 161 -23.25 -0.75 0.10
CA VAL A 161 -22.72 -1.96 -0.54
C VAL A 161 -21.92 -2.74 0.50
N GLN A 162 -22.30 -3.99 0.75
CA GLN A 162 -21.59 -4.90 1.63
C GLN A 162 -20.89 -5.97 0.79
N HIS A 163 -19.67 -6.32 1.16
CA HIS A 163 -18.87 -7.35 0.53
C HIS A 163 -18.54 -8.45 1.52
N PHE A 164 -18.56 -9.67 1.02
CA PHE A 164 -18.45 -10.87 1.81
C PHE A 164 -17.37 -11.81 1.26
N GLU A 165 -16.70 -12.51 2.16
CA GLU A 165 -15.75 -13.58 1.84
C GLU A 165 -16.08 -14.83 2.65
N GLY A 166 -15.68 -15.99 2.14
CA GLY A 166 -15.92 -17.27 2.81
C GLY A 166 -16.78 -18.21 1.97
N GLU A 167 -16.90 -19.44 2.47
CA GLU A 167 -17.76 -20.46 1.88
C GLU A 167 -19.24 -20.19 2.21
N ARG A 168 -20.12 -20.93 1.54
CA ARG A 168 -21.56 -20.88 1.81
C ARG A 168 -21.81 -21.11 3.30
N ASP A 169 -22.67 -20.30 3.89
CA ASP A 169 -23.03 -20.31 5.31
C ASP A 169 -21.88 -19.93 6.28
N ALA A 170 -20.68 -19.64 5.78
CA ALA A 170 -19.52 -19.15 6.53
C ALA A 170 -19.03 -17.78 6.02
N GLU A 171 -19.89 -17.04 5.33
CA GLU A 171 -19.60 -15.71 4.80
C GLU A 171 -19.38 -14.71 5.94
N ARG A 172 -18.20 -14.11 5.96
CA ARG A 172 -17.84 -12.98 6.81
C ARG A 172 -17.93 -11.68 6.02
N MET A 173 -18.38 -10.62 6.65
CA MET A 173 -18.34 -9.28 6.07
C MET A 173 -16.89 -8.78 6.08
N VAL A 174 -16.38 -8.31 4.94
CA VAL A 174 -15.00 -7.82 4.82
C VAL A 174 -14.91 -6.36 4.45
N ARG A 175 -15.95 -5.81 3.81
CA ARG A 175 -15.99 -4.42 3.39
C ARG A 175 -17.41 -3.90 3.31
N THR A 176 -17.61 -2.66 3.73
CA THR A 176 -18.87 -1.94 3.59
C THR A 176 -18.60 -0.56 2.99
N GLU A 177 -19.25 -0.24 1.88
CA GLU A 177 -19.19 1.06 1.22
C GLU A 177 -20.52 1.79 1.47
N PHE A 178 -20.44 3.01 2.01
CA PHE A 178 -21.58 3.87 2.27
C PHE A 178 -21.83 4.84 1.12
N ALA A 179 -23.04 5.36 1.00
CA ALA A 179 -23.40 6.29 -0.09
C ALA A 179 -22.66 7.64 -0.03
N ASP A 180 -22.18 8.03 1.14
CA ASP A 180 -21.32 9.21 1.30
C ASP A 180 -19.87 8.95 0.84
N GLY A 181 -19.54 7.71 0.47
CA GLY A 181 -18.23 7.28 0.01
C GLY A 181 -17.30 6.83 1.13
N VAL A 182 -17.76 6.78 2.39
CA VAL A 182 -17.01 6.15 3.48
C VAL A 182 -16.92 4.64 3.22
N VAL A 183 -15.77 4.04 3.49
CA VAL A 183 -15.54 2.60 3.31
C VAL A 183 -14.98 2.01 4.60
N HIS A 184 -15.67 1.02 5.16
CA HIS A 184 -15.22 0.25 6.31
C HIS A 184 -14.67 -1.10 5.87
N TYR A 185 -13.58 -1.55 6.47
CA TYR A 185 -12.96 -2.85 6.27
C TYR A 185 -13.00 -3.64 7.57
N TYR A 186 -13.22 -4.94 7.44
CA TYR A 186 -13.47 -5.84 8.55
C TYR A 186 -12.62 -7.11 8.44
N GLU A 187 -12.26 -7.65 9.60
CA GLU A 187 -11.57 -8.93 9.74
C GLU A 187 -12.23 -9.77 10.83
N GLY A 188 -12.05 -11.09 10.78
CA GLY A 188 -12.59 -12.02 11.79
C GLY A 188 -13.43 -13.13 11.17
N GLU A 189 -13.93 -14.03 12.02
CA GLU A 189 -14.83 -15.09 11.60
C GLU A 189 -16.26 -14.55 11.41
N LYS A 190 -17.12 -15.33 10.74
CA LYS A 190 -18.53 -14.98 10.56
C LYS A 190 -19.19 -14.72 11.91
N GLY A 191 -19.76 -13.54 12.08
CA GLY A 191 -20.39 -13.13 13.34
C GLY A 191 -19.39 -12.76 14.45
N ALA A 192 -18.11 -12.60 14.14
CA ALA A 192 -17.08 -12.07 15.04
C ALA A 192 -16.23 -11.00 14.33
N GLU A 193 -16.75 -10.39 13.26
CA GLU A 193 -16.03 -9.41 12.48
C GLU A 193 -15.81 -8.12 13.27
N ARG A 194 -14.56 -7.67 13.28
CA ARG A 194 -14.10 -6.41 13.88
C ARG A 194 -13.70 -5.41 12.80
N GLY A 195 -13.91 -4.13 13.05
CA GLY A 195 -13.45 -3.06 12.17
C GLY A 195 -11.93 -2.90 12.25
N VAL A 196 -11.23 -2.89 11.11
CA VAL A 196 -9.76 -2.74 11.08
C VAL A 196 -9.29 -1.50 10.33
N ARG A 197 -10.11 -1.00 9.40
CA ARG A 197 -9.78 0.21 8.64
C ARG A 197 -11.04 0.93 8.20
N THR A 198 -10.99 2.26 8.23
CA THR A 198 -12.01 3.13 7.67
C THR A 198 -11.36 4.15 6.74
N GLU A 199 -11.89 4.27 5.53
CA GLU A 199 -11.48 5.27 4.55
C GLU A 199 -12.57 6.30 4.36
N PHE A 200 -12.19 7.58 4.40
CA PHE A 200 -13.08 8.69 4.19
C PHE A 200 -12.85 9.31 2.80
N PRO A 201 -13.90 9.86 2.17
CA PRO A 201 -13.79 10.57 0.88
C PRO A 201 -12.81 11.73 0.89
N CYS A 202 -12.56 12.33 2.06
CA CYS A 202 -11.59 13.41 2.23
C CYS A 202 -10.12 12.96 2.18
N GLY A 203 -9.85 11.66 1.97
CA GLY A 203 -8.50 11.09 1.95
C GLY A 203 -7.97 10.70 3.34
N LYS A 204 -8.76 10.90 4.40
CA LYS A 204 -8.42 10.40 5.74
C LYS A 204 -8.58 8.87 5.77
N VAL A 205 -7.63 8.17 6.37
CA VAL A 205 -7.70 6.73 6.63
C VAL A 205 -7.47 6.49 8.12
N GLN A 206 -8.30 5.68 8.75
CA GLN A 206 -8.16 5.28 10.16
C GLN A 206 -7.94 3.77 10.24
N TYR A 207 -7.07 3.34 11.15
CA TYR A 207 -6.75 1.94 11.41
C TYR A 207 -7.08 1.61 12.87
N TYR A 208 -7.60 0.40 13.06
CA TYR A 208 -8.12 -0.06 14.35
C TYR A 208 -7.59 -1.44 14.70
N GLU A 209 -7.44 -1.69 15.99
CA GLU A 209 -7.07 -2.99 16.57
C GLU A 209 -7.94 -3.30 17.78
N GLY A 210 -8.14 -4.58 18.10
CA GLY A 210 -8.90 -5.00 19.27
C GLY A 210 -9.82 -6.17 18.97
N GLU A 211 -10.58 -6.60 19.98
CA GLU A 211 -11.65 -7.59 19.80
C GLU A 211 -12.91 -6.92 19.24
N ARG A 212 -13.85 -7.72 18.72
CA ARG A 212 -15.12 -7.20 18.21
C ARG A 212 -15.85 -6.41 19.29
N GLY A 213 -16.19 -5.16 18.99
CA GLY A 213 -16.85 -4.24 19.92
C GLY A 213 -15.92 -3.53 20.90
N ALA A 214 -14.62 -3.88 20.90
CA ALA A 214 -13.57 -3.28 21.72
C ALA A 214 -12.43 -2.69 20.86
N GLU A 215 -12.73 -2.35 19.61
CA GLU A 215 -11.74 -1.84 18.66
C GLU A 215 -11.31 -0.42 19.05
N ARG A 216 -10.00 -0.21 19.15
CA ARG A 216 -9.36 1.07 19.42
C ARG A 216 -8.63 1.60 18.20
N MET A 217 -8.58 2.91 18.04
CA MET A 217 -7.82 3.54 16.96
C MET A 217 -6.32 3.48 17.25
N VAL A 218 -5.51 2.99 16.31
CA VAL A 218 -4.05 2.89 16.47
C VAL A 218 -3.29 3.81 15.54
N ARG A 219 -3.89 4.17 14.39
CA ARG A 219 -3.27 5.03 13.39
C ARG A 219 -4.31 5.81 12.60
N ALA A 220 -3.99 7.05 12.26
CA ALA A 220 -4.74 7.84 11.30
C ALA A 220 -3.79 8.49 10.29
N GLU A 221 -4.14 8.40 9.02
CA GLU A 221 -3.45 9.06 7.90
C GLU A 221 -4.37 10.15 7.35
N PHE A 222 -3.79 11.31 7.05
CA PHE A 222 -4.51 12.47 6.55
C PHE A 222 -4.06 12.80 5.12
N ALA A 223 -4.92 13.50 4.39
CA ALA A 223 -4.69 13.81 2.97
C ALA A 223 -3.51 14.75 2.72
N ASP A 224 -3.09 15.51 3.74
CA ASP A 224 -1.91 16.38 3.71
C ASP A 224 -0.59 15.61 3.96
N GLY A 225 -0.66 14.30 4.15
CA GLY A 225 0.49 13.45 4.46
C GLY A 225 0.82 13.36 5.94
N GLU A 226 0.05 14.00 6.82
CA GLU A 226 0.19 13.80 8.26
C GLU A 226 -0.21 12.37 8.65
N VAL A 227 0.58 11.72 9.51
CA VAL A 227 0.27 10.41 10.10
C VAL A 227 0.32 10.52 11.61
N GLN A 228 -0.76 10.14 12.28
CA GLN A 228 -0.85 10.08 13.74
C GLN A 228 -0.90 8.63 14.20
N HIS A 229 -0.16 8.31 15.27
CA HIS A 229 -0.22 7.03 15.97
C HIS A 229 -0.79 7.23 17.36
N PHE A 230 -1.57 6.25 17.80
CA PHE A 230 -2.37 6.31 19.01
C PHE A 230 -2.12 5.10 19.90
N GLU A 231 -2.22 5.31 21.22
CA GLU A 231 -2.20 4.25 22.24
C GLU A 231 -3.31 4.50 23.24
N GLY A 232 -3.80 3.45 23.89
CA GLY A 232 -4.85 3.55 24.92
C GLY A 232 -5.82 2.37 24.85
N GLU A 233 -6.82 2.38 25.73
CA GLU A 233 -7.99 1.52 25.61
C GLU A 233 -9.01 2.15 24.63
N GLN A 234 -10.01 1.38 24.22
CA GLN A 234 -11.10 1.90 23.40
C GLN A 234 -11.73 3.13 24.08
N ASP A 235 -11.98 4.18 23.28
CA ASP A 235 -12.51 5.48 23.70
C ASP A 235 -11.57 6.31 24.60
N ALA A 236 -10.40 5.78 24.96
CA ALA A 236 -9.38 6.42 25.78
C ALA A 236 -8.04 6.62 25.04
N GLU A 237 -8.06 6.58 23.70
CA GLU A 237 -6.86 6.67 22.88
C GLU A 237 -6.27 8.08 22.89
N ARG A 238 -4.94 8.14 23.04
CA ARG A 238 -4.13 9.35 23.03
C ARG A 238 -3.10 9.31 21.91
N VAL A 239 -2.75 10.47 21.37
CA VAL A 239 -1.68 10.56 20.35
C VAL A 239 -0.33 10.35 21.03
N VAL A 240 0.48 9.44 20.50
CA VAL A 240 1.85 9.19 20.98
C VAL A 240 2.92 9.59 19.98
N ARG A 241 2.56 9.64 18.69
CA ARG A 241 3.48 10.04 17.62
C ARG A 241 2.72 10.73 16.49
N ARG A 242 3.32 11.75 15.92
CA ARG A 242 2.85 12.44 14.72
C ARG A 242 3.99 12.61 13.73
N GLU A 243 3.75 12.24 12.49
CA GLU A 243 4.68 12.38 11.37
C GLU A 243 4.08 13.39 10.41
N PHE A 244 4.86 14.38 10.00
CA PHE A 244 4.44 15.43 9.08
C PHE A 244 5.06 15.20 7.70
N ALA A 245 4.42 15.73 6.66
CA ALA A 245 4.89 15.62 5.29
C ALA A 245 6.27 16.25 5.04
N ASP A 246 6.70 17.19 5.89
CA ASP A 246 8.02 17.81 5.82
C ASP A 246 9.14 16.93 6.42
N GLY A 247 8.80 15.73 6.89
CA GLY A 247 9.73 14.79 7.54
C GLY A 247 9.90 15.03 9.04
N THR A 248 9.24 16.03 9.62
CA THR A 248 9.23 16.25 11.07
C THR A 248 8.45 15.14 11.76
N VAL A 249 8.98 14.61 12.86
CA VAL A 249 8.30 13.63 13.73
C VAL A 249 8.20 14.20 15.13
N GLN A 250 7.01 14.17 15.74
CA GLN A 250 6.76 14.57 17.12
C GLN A 250 6.33 13.36 17.94
N TYR A 251 6.87 13.26 19.15
CA TYR A 251 6.49 12.26 20.14
C TYR A 251 5.82 12.94 21.33
N PHE A 252 4.78 12.28 21.83
CA PHE A 252 3.90 12.83 22.84
C PHE A 252 3.79 11.89 24.05
N GLU A 253 3.60 12.49 25.23
CA GLU A 253 3.28 11.80 26.47
C GLU A 253 2.16 12.53 27.20
N GLY A 254 1.40 11.83 28.04
CA GLY A 254 0.31 12.40 28.84
C GLY A 254 -0.91 11.50 28.86
N GLU A 255 -1.94 11.92 29.58
CA GLU A 255 -3.27 11.29 29.52
C GLU A 255 -4.02 11.76 28.27
N GLN A 256 -5.11 11.07 27.93
CA GLN A 256 -5.97 11.47 26.81
C GLN A 256 -6.45 12.93 26.98
N GLY A 257 -6.18 13.76 25.99
CA GLY A 257 -6.50 15.18 26.05
C GLY A 257 -5.58 16.00 26.97
N ALA A 258 -4.48 15.44 27.45
CA ALA A 258 -3.43 16.14 28.20
C ALA A 258 -2.03 15.87 27.60
N GLU A 259 -1.96 15.44 26.34
CA GLU A 259 -0.74 15.09 25.66
C GLU A 259 0.15 16.32 25.41
N ARG A 260 1.43 16.18 25.75
CA ARG A 260 2.50 17.18 25.57
C ARG A 260 3.60 16.62 24.69
N VAL A 261 4.26 17.49 23.93
CA VAL A 261 5.42 17.08 23.11
C VAL A 261 6.62 16.84 24.04
N VAL A 262 7.26 15.68 23.92
CA VAL A 262 8.48 15.34 24.68
C VAL A 262 9.72 15.23 23.79
N ARG A 263 9.52 14.95 22.50
CA ARG A 263 10.60 14.86 21.52
C ARG A 263 10.11 15.30 20.15
N ARG A 264 10.96 15.99 19.41
CA ARG A 264 10.76 16.35 18.01
C ARG A 264 12.01 16.02 17.21
N GLU A 265 11.83 15.36 16.09
CA GLU A 265 12.86 15.07 15.12
C GLU A 265 12.56 15.87 13.87
N PHE A 266 13.57 16.51 13.31
CA PHE A 266 13.45 17.28 12.09
C PHE A 266 14.11 16.52 10.94
N ALA A 267 13.67 16.82 9.71
CA ALA A 267 14.22 16.20 8.51
C ALA A 267 15.72 16.47 8.30
N ASP A 268 16.26 17.52 8.90
CA ASP A 268 17.70 17.83 8.86
C ASP A 268 18.55 16.93 9.78
N GLY A 269 17.92 16.04 10.56
CA GLY A 269 18.58 15.16 11.53
C GLY A 269 18.66 15.74 12.95
N THR A 270 18.17 16.95 13.17
CA THR A 270 18.11 17.56 14.50
C THR A 270 17.03 16.89 15.35
N VAL A 271 17.35 16.58 16.61
CA VAL A 271 16.43 16.01 17.59
C VAL A 271 16.34 16.90 18.82
N GLN A 272 15.17 17.47 19.09
CA GLN A 272 14.87 18.29 20.27
C GLN A 272 14.08 17.48 21.31
N HIS A 273 14.38 17.69 22.58
CA HIS A 273 13.68 17.13 23.73
C HIS A 273 13.06 18.27 24.51
N PHE A 274 11.86 18.03 25.01
CA PHE A 274 11.02 19.03 25.64
C PHE A 274 10.54 18.57 27.02
N GLU A 275 10.33 19.53 27.92
CA GLU A 275 9.73 19.33 29.24
C GLU A 275 8.72 20.44 29.51
N GLY A 276 7.76 20.19 30.40
CA GLY A 276 6.72 21.16 30.77
C GLY A 276 5.34 20.53 30.77
N GLU A 277 4.33 21.30 31.18
CA GLU A 277 2.94 20.90 31.06
C GLU A 277 2.43 21.09 29.63
N ARG A 278 1.28 20.50 29.30
CA ARG A 278 0.66 20.66 27.98
C ARG A 278 0.48 22.14 27.64
N GLY A 279 1.04 22.56 26.52
CA GLY A 279 1.01 23.95 26.04
C GLY A 279 2.07 24.87 26.64
N ALA A 280 2.83 24.40 27.64
CA ALA A 280 3.93 25.12 28.28
C ALA A 280 5.29 24.42 28.06
N GLU A 281 5.40 23.56 27.03
CA GLU A 281 6.59 22.78 26.76
C GLU A 281 7.75 23.66 26.31
N ARG A 282 8.90 23.50 26.95
CA ARG A 282 10.15 24.18 26.65
C ARG A 282 11.22 23.19 26.19
N ALA A 283 12.08 23.61 25.27
CA ALA A 283 13.21 22.79 24.85
C ALA A 283 14.24 22.71 25.98
N VAL A 284 14.70 21.49 26.31
CA VAL A 284 15.74 21.27 27.33
C VAL A 284 17.02 20.69 26.75
N ARG A 285 16.93 20.03 25.59
CA ARG A 285 18.07 19.42 24.91
C ARG A 285 17.85 19.36 23.41
N ALA A 286 18.85 19.70 22.61
CA ALA A 286 18.87 19.44 21.18
C ALA A 286 20.13 18.66 20.80
N VAL A 287 19.98 17.66 19.94
CA VAL A 287 21.08 16.95 19.27
C VAL A 287 21.02 17.37 17.81
N ARG A 288 22.09 17.98 17.31
CA ARG A 288 22.20 18.40 15.91
C ARG A 288 22.69 17.24 15.05
N ALA A 289 22.50 17.37 13.74
CA ALA A 289 22.92 16.37 12.77
C ALA A 289 24.44 16.13 12.74
N ASP A 290 25.23 17.13 13.11
CA ASP A 290 26.68 17.02 13.24
C ASP A 290 27.12 16.26 14.50
N GLY A 291 26.17 15.89 15.38
CA GLY A 291 26.42 15.23 16.66
C GLY A 291 26.59 16.19 17.84
N ALA A 292 26.56 17.52 17.62
CA ALA A 292 26.64 18.48 18.71
C ALA A 292 25.37 18.43 19.57
N VAL A 293 25.53 18.44 20.89
CA VAL A 293 24.45 18.41 21.86
C VAL A 293 24.37 19.75 22.58
N GLN A 294 23.20 20.39 22.56
CA GLN A 294 22.95 21.64 23.28
C GLN A 294 21.94 21.38 24.40
N HIS A 295 22.22 21.91 25.59
CA HIS A 295 21.29 21.94 26.72
C HIS A 295 20.77 23.35 26.93
N PHE A 296 19.49 23.45 27.25
CA PHE A 296 18.80 24.71 27.39
C PHE A 296 18.12 24.84 28.76
N GLU A 297 18.01 26.07 29.24
CA GLU A 297 17.24 26.44 30.42
C GLU A 297 16.43 27.70 30.15
N GLY A 298 15.32 27.90 30.85
CA GLY A 298 14.47 29.09 30.72
C GLY A 298 12.99 28.75 30.79
N GLU A 299 12.15 29.76 30.66
CA GLU A 299 10.70 29.57 30.45
C GLU A 299 10.43 29.25 28.98
N GLN A 300 9.22 28.77 28.67
CA GLN A 300 8.79 28.51 27.30
C GLN A 300 8.96 29.77 26.45
N GLY A 301 9.68 29.66 25.34
CA GLY A 301 9.97 30.77 24.45
C GLY A 301 11.01 31.76 24.99
N ALA A 302 11.69 31.46 26.10
CA ALA A 302 12.82 32.22 26.63
C ALA A 302 14.04 31.32 26.89
N GLU A 303 14.09 30.14 26.27
CA GLU A 303 15.13 29.16 26.47
C GLU A 303 16.48 29.67 25.94
N ARG A 304 17.50 29.59 26.81
CA ARG A 304 18.88 29.97 26.52
C ARG A 304 19.78 28.74 26.56
N THR A 305 20.85 28.75 25.78
CA THR A 305 21.85 27.66 25.83
C THR A 305 22.67 27.79 27.11
N VAL A 306 22.82 26.71 27.87
CA VAL A 306 23.65 26.68 29.08
C VAL A 306 24.87 25.77 28.95
N ARG A 307 24.79 24.77 28.07
CA ARG A 307 25.88 23.84 27.80
C ARG A 307 25.81 23.35 26.36
N ALA A 308 26.95 23.27 25.68
CA ALA A 308 27.08 22.63 24.38
C ALA A 308 28.23 21.62 24.41
N GLU A 309 27.99 20.41 23.93
CA GLU A 309 28.97 19.34 23.75
C GLU A 309 29.17 19.15 22.25
N PHE A 310 30.43 19.19 21.81
CA PHE A 310 30.79 19.05 20.41
C PHE A 310 31.32 17.63 20.12
N PRO A 311 31.23 17.16 18.87
CA PRO A 311 31.68 15.81 18.48
C PRO A 311 33.17 15.55 18.72
N ASP A 312 33.98 16.62 18.75
CA ASP A 312 35.41 16.57 19.06
C ASP A 312 35.69 16.43 20.57
N GLY A 313 34.65 16.35 21.41
CA GLY A 313 34.74 16.21 22.85
C GLY A 313 34.89 17.53 23.61
N ILE A 314 34.88 18.68 22.91
CA ILE A 314 34.90 19.99 23.57
C ILE A 314 33.52 20.24 24.21
N VAL A 315 33.52 20.73 25.45
CA VAL A 315 32.30 21.14 26.16
C VAL A 315 32.38 22.63 26.49
N GLN A 316 31.38 23.40 26.07
CA GLN A 316 31.24 24.82 26.36
C GLN A 316 30.07 25.07 27.32
N TYR A 317 30.28 25.92 28.32
CA TYR A 317 29.24 26.38 29.24
C TYR A 317 28.97 27.86 28.99
N TYR A 318 27.70 28.22 29.04
CA TYR A 318 27.22 29.54 28.66
C TYR A 318 26.42 30.19 29.78
N GLU A 319 26.51 31.51 29.87
CA GLU A 319 25.65 32.35 30.70
C GLU A 319 25.17 33.56 29.92
N GLY A 320 23.98 34.06 30.25
CA GLY A 320 23.39 35.24 29.63
C GLY A 320 21.88 35.14 29.52
N GLU A 321 21.27 36.11 28.87
CA GLU A 321 19.89 36.03 28.43
C GLU A 321 19.82 35.34 27.06
N ARG A 322 18.64 34.87 26.67
CA ARG A 322 18.41 34.25 25.37
C ARG A 322 18.91 35.16 24.24
N GLY A 323 19.79 34.65 23.40
CA GLY A 323 20.40 35.37 22.28
C GLY A 323 21.58 36.27 22.63
N ALA A 324 21.94 36.39 23.92
CA ALA A 324 23.09 37.15 24.42
C ALA A 324 24.02 36.27 25.28
N GLU A 325 23.95 34.95 25.10
CA GLU A 325 24.76 33.99 25.84
C GLU A 325 26.24 34.11 25.48
N ARG A 326 27.11 34.09 26.49
CA ARG A 326 28.57 34.10 26.34
C ARG A 326 29.17 32.83 26.96
N VAL A 327 30.23 32.31 26.34
CA VAL A 327 30.99 31.19 26.90
C VAL A 327 31.69 31.64 28.18
N VAL A 328 31.40 30.98 29.29
CA VAL A 328 32.02 31.24 30.60
C VAL A 328 33.02 30.18 31.01
N ARG A 329 32.89 28.95 30.47
CA ARG A 329 33.80 27.84 30.74
C ARG A 329 33.91 26.95 29.51
N MET A 330 35.11 26.41 29.26
CA MET A 330 35.35 25.43 28.21
C MET A 330 36.17 24.27 28.78
N GLU A 331 35.78 23.05 28.46
CA GLU A 331 36.50 21.83 28.80
C GLU A 331 36.93 21.15 27.50
N PHE A 332 38.18 20.69 27.46
CA PHE A 332 38.74 19.96 26.33
C PHE A 332 38.79 18.47 26.67
N PRO A 333 38.66 17.58 25.68
CA PRO A 333 38.83 16.15 25.91
C PRO A 333 40.21 15.90 26.53
N ALA A 334 40.27 15.05 27.55
CA ALA A 334 41.55 14.66 28.14
C ALA A 334 42.41 14.04 27.03
N ALA A 335 43.56 14.65 26.74
CA ALA A 335 44.54 14.04 25.87
C ALA A 335 44.76 12.60 26.36
N THR A 336 44.60 11.62 25.48
CA THR A 336 45.13 10.28 25.73
C THR A 336 46.61 10.49 25.98
N CYS A 337 46.98 10.51 27.26
CA CYS A 337 48.36 10.57 27.71
C CYS A 337 48.97 9.26 27.23
N SER A 338 49.55 9.28 26.03
CA SER A 338 50.46 8.24 25.57
C SER A 338 51.56 8.26 26.60
N THR A 339 51.51 7.27 27.48
CA THR A 339 52.49 7.03 28.52
C THR A 339 53.82 6.98 27.81
N THR A 340 54.69 7.96 28.11
CA THR A 340 56.11 7.90 27.82
C THR A 340 56.60 6.59 28.39
N ARG A 341 56.78 5.58 27.53
CA ARG A 341 57.38 4.31 27.93
C ARG A 341 58.88 4.57 27.97
N GLU A 342 59.36 5.03 29.11
CA GLU A 342 60.70 4.68 29.56
C GLU A 342 60.80 3.15 29.50
N SER A 343 61.60 2.66 28.57
CA SER A 343 62.20 1.33 28.63
C SER A 343 63.68 1.48 28.37
N GLU A 344 64.42 1.68 29.46
CA GLU A 344 65.81 1.25 29.53
C GLU A 344 65.91 -0.27 29.26
N MET A 345 67.13 -0.66 28.88
CA MET A 345 67.70 -2.01 28.90
C MET A 345 67.54 -2.86 27.62
N GLY A 346 68.59 -2.79 26.79
CA GLY A 346 68.94 -3.75 25.76
C GLY A 346 70.44 -3.73 25.50
N SER A 347 71.19 -4.44 26.35
CA SER A 347 72.63 -4.72 26.31
C SER A 347 73.08 -5.33 24.98
N GLY A 348 74.29 -4.99 24.48
CA GLY A 348 74.94 -5.80 23.43
C GLY A 348 76.08 -5.16 22.61
N TRP A 349 77.24 -4.93 23.25
CA TRP A 349 78.62 -5.15 22.74
C TRP A 349 78.96 -4.92 21.26
N CYS A 350 79.93 -4.02 20.99
CA CYS A 350 81.19 -4.39 20.30
C CYS A 350 82.30 -3.33 20.49
N ALA A 351 83.50 -3.84 20.73
CA ALA A 351 84.73 -3.14 21.05
C ALA A 351 85.34 -2.36 19.88
N SER A 352 86.18 -1.36 20.19
CA SER A 352 87.45 -1.08 19.50
C SER A 352 88.28 -0.06 20.28
N THR A 353 89.39 -0.53 20.84
CA THR A 353 90.50 0.24 21.42
C THR A 353 91.20 1.10 20.37
N PRO A 354 91.87 2.21 20.76
CA PRO A 354 93.12 2.60 20.11
C PRO A 354 94.29 2.58 21.12
N PRO A 355 95.54 2.34 20.66
CA PRO A 355 96.68 2.15 21.53
C PRO A 355 97.22 3.47 22.05
N ARG A 356 97.79 3.42 23.26
CA ARG A 356 98.77 4.40 23.75
C ARG A 356 100.14 4.07 23.12
N VAL A 357 100.78 5.08 22.52
CA VAL A 357 102.19 5.42 22.76
C VAL A 357 102.25 6.93 22.94
#